data_AF-A0A2X3F5E2-F1
#
_entry.id   AF-A0A2X3F5E2-F1
#
_cell.length_a   1.000
_cell.length_b   1.000
_cell.length_c   1.000
_cell.angle_alpha   90.00
_cell.angle_beta   90.00
_cell.angle_gamma   90.00
#
_symmetry.space_group_name_H-M   'P 1'
#
loop_
_entity.id
_entity.type
_entity.pdbx_description
1 polymer ?
#
loop_
_entity_poly.entity_id
_entity_poly.type
_entity_poly.pdbx_seq_one_letter_code
_entity_poly.pdbx_strand_id
1 'polypeptide(L)'
;MALCARHGKPARSRYRVIDRLYQAREGERALALTRVTLTPETGRTHQLRIHCQLLGYPILGCDLYGGRELPGTECASRLMLHASELRFVHPSAMSRCISSRRARF
;
A
#
# COMPACT_ATOMS: atom_id res chain seq x y z
N MET A 1 -4.64 -5.96 -16.13
CA MET A 1 -3.43 -6.61 -15.54
C MET A 1 -3.89 -7.92 -14.94
N ALA A 2 -3.29 -9.05 -15.32
CA ALA A 2 -3.72 -10.37 -14.85
C ALA A 2 -2.65 -11.00 -13.93
N LEU A 3 -3.09 -11.60 -12.83
CA LEU A 3 -2.26 -12.51 -12.04
C LEU A 3 -2.16 -13.84 -12.78
N CYS A 4 -0.93 -14.37 -12.94
CA CYS A 4 -0.72 -15.66 -13.58
C CYS A 4 0.29 -16.46 -12.77
N ALA A 5 -0.15 -17.57 -12.19
CA ALA A 5 0.74 -18.44 -11.40
C ALA A 5 1.80 -19.15 -12.26
N ARG A 6 1.51 -19.41 -13.55
CA ARG A 6 2.41 -20.15 -14.45
C ARG A 6 3.42 -19.27 -15.19
N HIS A 7 2.99 -18.10 -15.66
CA HIS A 7 3.80 -17.25 -16.54
C HIS A 7 4.02 -15.83 -15.98
N GLY A 8 3.49 -15.53 -14.79
CA GLY A 8 3.67 -14.24 -14.14
C GLY A 8 5.13 -14.02 -13.74
N LYS A 9 5.61 -12.78 -13.90
CA LYS A 9 6.93 -12.41 -13.38
C LYS A 9 6.90 -12.51 -11.85
N PRO A 10 7.91 -13.11 -11.20
CA PRO A 10 7.95 -13.20 -9.75
C PRO A 10 7.95 -11.80 -9.12
N ALA A 11 7.25 -11.69 -8.00
CA ALA A 11 7.09 -10.44 -7.26
C ALA A 11 7.17 -10.71 -5.76
N ARG A 12 7.91 -9.87 -5.04
CA ARG A 12 8.07 -9.99 -3.58
C ARG A 12 8.00 -8.63 -2.90
N SER A 13 7.23 -8.58 -1.82
CA SER A 13 7.08 -7.41 -0.97
C SER A 13 7.14 -7.84 0.49
N ARG A 14 7.83 -7.06 1.32
CA ARG A 14 7.72 -7.17 2.78
C ARG A 14 6.69 -6.19 3.30
N TYR A 15 6.08 -6.52 4.41
CA TYR A 15 5.24 -5.61 5.15
C TYR A 15 5.55 -5.68 6.64
N ARG A 16 5.29 -4.58 7.36
CA ARG A 16 5.29 -4.54 8.82
C ARG A 16 4.12 -3.68 9.27
N VAL A 17 3.32 -4.22 10.19
CA VAL A 17 2.24 -3.47 10.86
C VAL A 17 2.86 -2.40 11.74
N ILE A 18 2.40 -1.16 11.56
CA ILE A 18 2.81 0.00 12.35
C ILE A 18 1.73 0.29 13.39
N ASP A 19 0.46 0.21 12.99
CA ASP A 19 -0.66 0.64 13.82
C ASP A 19 -1.96 -0.07 13.39
N ARG A 20 -2.90 -0.21 14.33
CA ARG A 20 -4.25 -0.75 14.12
C ARG A 20 -5.26 0.27 14.65
N LEU A 21 -6.10 0.75 13.76
CA LEU A 21 -7.00 1.88 13.99
C LEU A 21 -8.44 1.42 13.84
N TYR A 22 -9.34 2.06 14.59
CA TYR A 22 -10.78 1.90 14.43
C TYR A 22 -11.37 3.27 14.15
N GLN A 23 -11.94 3.44 12.96
CA GLN A 23 -12.56 4.69 12.55
C GLN A 23 -14.08 4.52 12.64
N ALA A 24 -14.67 5.10 13.67
CA ALA A 24 -16.13 5.16 13.83
C ALA A 24 -16.65 6.51 13.34
N ARG A 25 -17.76 6.50 12.63
CA ARG A 25 -18.61 7.67 12.41
C ARG A 25 -19.87 7.50 13.23
N GLU A 26 -20.46 8.61 13.64
CA GLU A 26 -21.70 8.59 14.43
C GLU A 26 -22.80 7.86 13.66
N GLY A 27 -23.36 6.80 14.26
CA GLY A 27 -24.37 5.95 13.63
C GLY A 27 -23.85 4.87 12.67
N GLU A 28 -22.54 4.76 12.43
CA GLU A 28 -21.94 3.75 11.54
C GLU A 28 -21.09 2.72 12.30
N ARG A 29 -20.95 1.53 11.70
CA ARG A 29 -20.05 0.49 12.22
C ARG A 29 -18.60 0.95 12.09
N ALA A 30 -17.83 0.84 13.16
CA ALA A 30 -16.41 1.21 13.16
C ALA A 30 -15.62 0.42 12.11
N LEU A 31 -14.93 1.13 11.22
CA LEU A 31 -14.05 0.59 10.21
C LEU A 31 -12.68 0.26 10.83
N ALA A 32 -12.31 -1.02 10.81
CA ALA A 32 -10.98 -1.46 11.23
C ALA A 32 -9.97 -1.20 10.10
N LEU A 33 -8.93 -0.43 10.41
CA LEU A 33 -7.85 -0.07 9.50
C LEU A 33 -6.51 -0.52 10.07
N THR A 34 -5.56 -0.90 9.20
CA THR A 34 -4.20 -1.23 9.61
C THR A 34 -3.22 -0.37 8.84
N ARG A 35 -2.40 0.40 9.53
CA ARG A 35 -1.30 1.14 8.91
C ARG A 35 -0.10 0.22 8.80
N VAL A 36 0.40 0.05 7.58
CA VAL A 36 1.56 -0.81 7.30
C VAL A 36 2.68 -0.03 6.63
N THR A 37 3.92 -0.40 6.93
CA THR A 37 5.05 -0.11 6.04
C THR A 37 5.13 -1.24 5.01
N LEU A 38 5.35 -0.88 3.76
CA LEU A 38 5.53 -1.82 2.65
C LEU A 38 6.90 -1.58 2.03
N THR A 39 7.66 -2.65 1.82
CA THR A 39 8.96 -2.60 1.15
C THR A 39 8.92 -3.53 -0.07
N PRO A 40 8.74 -2.99 -1.28
CA PRO A 40 8.82 -3.78 -2.50
C PRO A 40 10.27 -4.22 -2.76
N GLU A 41 10.54 -5.53 -2.80
CA GLU A 41 11.84 -6.07 -3.25
C GLU A 41 11.92 -6.11 -4.79
N THR A 42 10.77 -6.08 -5.45
CA THR A 42 10.60 -6.00 -6.91
C THR A 42 9.65 -4.85 -7.29
N GLY A 43 9.73 -4.35 -8.52
CA GLY A 43 8.92 -3.21 -8.99
C GLY A 43 7.86 -3.55 -10.04
N ARG A 44 7.01 -4.58 -9.82
CA ARG A 44 5.96 -4.93 -10.79
C ARG A 44 4.78 -3.95 -10.74
N THR A 45 4.11 -3.77 -11.88
CA THR A 45 2.93 -2.89 -11.98
C THR A 45 1.86 -3.30 -10.97
N HIS A 46 1.41 -2.34 -10.15
CA HIS A 46 0.41 -2.53 -9.10
C HIS A 46 0.77 -3.57 -8.02
N GLN A 47 2.03 -4.00 -7.92
CA GLN A 47 2.47 -5.09 -7.05
C GLN A 47 1.95 -4.98 -5.61
N LEU A 48 2.13 -3.82 -4.97
CA LEU A 48 1.70 -3.62 -3.59
C LEU A 48 0.17 -3.68 -3.43
N ARG A 49 -0.57 -3.11 -4.39
CA ARG A 49 -2.04 -3.09 -4.38
C ARG A 49 -2.60 -4.51 -4.48
N ILE A 50 -2.07 -5.28 -5.42
CA ILE A 50 -2.46 -6.67 -5.65
C ILE A 50 -2.06 -7.57 -4.48
N HIS A 51 -0.83 -7.44 -3.95
CA HIS A 51 -0.39 -8.25 -2.80
C HIS A 51 -1.28 -8.00 -1.57
N CYS A 52 -1.64 -6.75 -1.30
CA CYS A 52 -2.53 -6.42 -0.19
C CYS A 52 -3.93 -7.01 -0.39
N GLN A 53 -4.47 -6.96 -1.61
CA GLN A 53 -5.75 -7.59 -1.95
C GLN A 53 -5.69 -9.13 -1.82
N LEU A 54 -4.62 -9.78 -2.27
CA LEU A 54 -4.41 -11.23 -2.10
C LEU A 54 -4.29 -11.67 -0.64
N LEU A 55 -3.79 -10.79 0.24
CA LEU A 55 -3.77 -11.03 1.68
C LEU A 55 -5.13 -10.82 2.36
N GLY A 56 -6.16 -10.38 1.62
CA GLY A 56 -7.49 -10.04 2.15
C GLY A 56 -7.58 -8.64 2.77
N TYR A 57 -6.54 -7.81 2.63
CA TYR A 57 -6.47 -6.45 3.19
C TYR A 57 -6.22 -5.44 2.07
N PRO A 58 -7.18 -5.20 1.16
CA PRO A 58 -7.00 -4.26 0.06
C PRO A 58 -6.70 -2.86 0.57
N ILE A 59 -5.86 -2.12 -0.18
CA ILE A 59 -5.45 -0.77 0.23
C ILE A 59 -6.65 0.17 0.14
N LEU A 60 -6.94 0.88 1.24
CA LEU A 60 -8.02 1.86 1.31
C LEU A 60 -7.95 2.87 0.16
N GLY A 61 -9.10 3.13 -0.48
CA GLY A 61 -9.23 4.04 -1.63
C GLY A 61 -8.69 3.47 -2.95
N CYS A 62 -8.31 2.19 -2.99
CA CYS A 62 -7.94 1.52 -4.22
C CYS A 62 -9.18 1.13 -5.05
N ASP A 63 -9.36 1.81 -6.17
CA ASP A 63 -10.42 1.62 -7.16
C ASP A 63 -10.44 0.24 -7.85
N LEU A 64 -9.26 -0.32 -8.16
CA LEU A 64 -9.16 -1.54 -8.98
C LEU A 64 -9.14 -2.86 -8.21
N TYR A 65 -8.91 -2.85 -6.90
CA TYR A 65 -8.55 -4.06 -6.14
C TYR A 65 -9.25 -4.10 -4.77
N GLY A 66 -10.54 -3.75 -4.71
CA GLY A 66 -11.38 -3.93 -3.52
C GLY A 66 -11.21 -2.89 -2.40
N GLY A 67 -10.42 -1.84 -2.61
CA GLY A 67 -10.14 -0.82 -1.58
C GLY A 67 -11.28 0.15 -1.29
N ARG A 68 -12.41 0.01 -1.98
CA ARG A 68 -13.63 0.82 -1.88
C ARG A 68 -14.90 -0.02 -1.69
N GLU A 69 -14.77 -1.34 -1.51
CA GLU A 69 -15.92 -2.25 -1.51
C GLU A 69 -16.53 -2.45 -0.11
N LEU A 70 -15.78 -2.17 0.96
CA LEU A 70 -16.27 -2.32 2.33
C LEU A 70 -17.04 -1.06 2.80
N PRO A 71 -18.13 -1.21 3.56
CA PRO A 71 -18.81 -0.08 4.18
C PRO A 71 -17.86 0.78 5.03
N GLY A 72 -17.97 2.10 4.94
CA GLY A 72 -17.09 3.06 5.60
C GLY A 72 -15.84 3.45 4.80
N THR A 73 -15.53 2.74 3.70
CA THR A 73 -14.35 3.04 2.87
C THR A 73 -14.57 4.18 1.87
N GLU A 74 -15.82 4.62 1.69
CA GLU A 74 -16.23 5.75 0.85
C GLU A 74 -15.56 7.08 1.23
N CYS A 75 -15.07 7.21 2.46
CA CYS A 75 -14.37 8.39 2.94
C CYS A 75 -13.00 8.61 2.25
N ALA A 76 -12.42 7.57 1.64
CA ALA A 76 -11.11 7.65 1.02
C ALA A 76 -11.21 8.25 -0.39
N SER A 77 -10.92 9.55 -0.49
CA SER A 77 -10.94 10.30 -1.76
C SER A 77 -9.90 9.83 -2.79
N ARG A 78 -8.84 9.14 -2.35
CA ARG A 78 -7.74 8.67 -3.19
C ARG A 78 -7.13 7.37 -2.66
N LEU A 79 -6.24 6.76 -3.44
CA LEU A 79 -5.44 5.62 -3.00
C LEU A 79 -4.56 5.99 -1.79
N MET A 80 -4.73 5.27 -0.68
CA MET A 80 -3.94 5.44 0.54
C MET A 80 -2.62 4.66 0.48
N LEU A 81 -1.83 4.93 -0.56
CA LEU A 81 -0.48 4.40 -0.76
C LEU A 81 0.47 5.56 -1.03
N HIS A 82 1.51 5.69 -0.21
CA HIS A 82 2.46 6.80 -0.28
C HIS A 82 3.90 6.28 -0.27
N ALA A 83 4.71 6.72 -1.24
CA ALA A 83 6.14 6.45 -1.27
C ALA A 83 6.85 7.32 -0.22
N SER A 84 6.98 6.79 0.98
CA SER A 84 7.47 7.54 2.15
C SER A 84 8.99 7.66 2.22
N GLU A 85 9.73 6.75 1.58
CA GLU A 85 11.18 6.72 1.61
C GLU A 85 11.74 6.13 0.32
N LEU A 86 12.85 6.70 -0.16
CA LEU A 86 13.67 6.18 -1.26
C LEU A 86 15.14 6.25 -0.85
N ARG A 87 15.84 5.13 -0.97
CA ARG A 87 17.29 5.02 -0.73
C ARG A 87 17.98 4.60 -2.02
N PHE A 88 19.01 5.33 -2.41
CA PHE A 88 19.76 5.03 -3.62
C PHE A 88 21.19 5.59 -3.52
N VAL A 89 22.07 5.10 -4.38
CA VAL A 89 23.41 5.67 -4.57
C VAL A 89 23.32 6.74 -5.64
N HIS A 90 23.79 7.95 -5.34
CA HIS A 90 23.82 9.03 -6.32
C HIS A 90 24.68 8.60 -7.52
N PRO A 91 24.17 8.66 -8.76
CA PRO A 91 24.83 8.02 -9.90
C PRO A 91 26.20 8.63 -10.23
N SER A 92 26.37 9.96 -10.08
CA SER A 92 27.64 10.63 -10.32
C SER A 92 28.55 10.72 -9.08
N ALA A 93 28.01 11.07 -7.92
CA ALA A 93 28.78 11.27 -6.69
C ALA A 93 29.12 9.97 -5.94
N MET A 94 28.54 8.82 -6.33
CA MET A 94 28.67 7.52 -5.65
C MET A 94 28.37 7.55 -4.14
N SER A 95 27.67 8.57 -3.66
CA SER A 95 27.32 8.77 -2.26
C SER A 95 25.93 8.23 -1.96
N ARG A 96 25.69 7.80 -0.71
CA ARG A 96 24.39 7.24 -0.30
C ARG A 96 23.39 8.37 -0.03
N CYS A 97 22.29 8.39 -0.76
CA CYS A 97 21.20 9.35 -0.59
C CYS A 97 19.97 8.67 0.04
N ILE A 98 19.30 9.41 0.92
CA ILE A 98 18.01 9.02 1.51
C ILE A 98 17.07 10.20 1.31
N SER A 99 15.96 9.98 0.62
CA SER A 99 14.86 10.93 0.53
C SER A 99 13.68 10.36 1.28
N SER A 100 13.16 11.08 2.27
CA SER A 100 12.01 10.65 3.07
C SER A 100 10.97 11.75 3.15
N ARG A 101 9.70 11.38 2.98
CA ARG A 101 8.57 12.29 3.13
C ARG A 101 7.45 11.61 3.89
N ARG A 102 7.03 12.22 5.01
CA ARG A 102 5.85 11.74 5.74
C ARG A 102 4.61 11.84 4.86
N ALA A 103 3.77 10.81 4.94
CA ALA A 103 2.47 10.85 4.32
C ALA A 103 1.60 11.89 5.04
N ARG A 104 0.81 12.61 4.25
CA ARG A 104 -0.30 13.44 4.73
C ARG A 104 -1.57 12.66 4.41
N PHE A 105 -2.11 11.99 5.42
CA PHE A 105 -3.38 11.28 5.37
C PHE A 105 -4.30 11.94 6.38
#